data_AF-A0A918AE30-F1
#
_entry.id   AF-A0A918AE30-F1
#
_cell.length_a   1.000
_cell.length_b   1.000
_cell.length_c   1.000
_cell.angle_alpha   90.00
_cell.angle_beta   90.00
_cell.angle_gamma   90.00
#
_symmetry.space_group_name_H-M   'P 1'
#
loop_
_entity.id
_entity.type
_entity.pdbx_description
1 polymer ?
#
loop_
_entity_poly.entity_id
_entity_poly.type
_entity_poly.pdbx_seq_one_letter_code
_entity_poly.pdbx_strand_id
1 'polypeptide(L)'
;MCHPAWARALTAAHHLNELARLRRVRDRIDREYAQPLDVVALARGAGMPPGHLSRQFRLAYGQSPYAYVMARRSERDGSAALAAHLSQLGCNHD
;
A
#
# COMPACT_ATOMS: atom_id res chain seq x y z
N MET A 1 21.47 -11.59 -30.66
CA MET A 1 20.66 -12.70 -30.10
C MET A 1 20.07 -12.22 -28.80
N CYS A 2 18.76 -11.98 -28.74
CA CYS A 2 18.09 -11.46 -27.53
C CYS A 2 17.72 -12.62 -26.61
N HIS A 3 18.35 -12.70 -25.43
CA HIS A 3 18.09 -13.80 -24.51
C HIS A 3 16.79 -13.53 -23.71
N PRO A 4 15.75 -14.37 -23.75
CA PRO A 4 14.53 -14.15 -22.96
C PRO A 4 14.76 -14.19 -21.43
N ALA A 5 15.92 -14.65 -20.97
CA ALA A 5 16.26 -14.78 -19.55
C ALA A 5 16.53 -13.44 -18.83
N TRP A 6 17.12 -12.42 -19.48
CA TRP A 6 17.37 -11.12 -18.84
C TRP A 6 16.07 -10.32 -18.65
N ALA A 7 15.11 -10.47 -19.57
CA ALA A 7 13.80 -9.84 -19.44
C ALA A 7 13.11 -10.30 -18.14
N ARG A 8 13.11 -11.60 -17.84
CA ARG A 8 12.53 -12.14 -16.59
C ARG A 8 13.27 -11.66 -15.34
N ALA A 9 14.60 -11.59 -15.38
CA ALA A 9 15.41 -11.11 -14.27
C ALA A 9 15.17 -9.62 -13.97
N LEU A 10 15.05 -8.78 -15.01
CA LEU A 10 14.70 -7.36 -14.87
C LEU A 10 13.29 -7.18 -14.30
N THR A 11 12.31 -7.97 -14.76
CA THR A 11 10.95 -7.93 -14.19
C THR A 11 10.95 -8.30 -12.71
N ALA A 12 11.69 -9.35 -12.33
CA ALA A 12 11.82 -9.74 -10.91
C ALA A 12 12.49 -8.63 -10.08
N ALA A 13 13.57 -8.01 -10.58
CA ALA A 13 14.22 -6.89 -9.90
C ALA A 13 13.32 -5.65 -9.79
N HIS A 14 12.48 -5.39 -10.79
CA HIS A 14 11.49 -4.32 -10.75
C HIS A 14 10.43 -4.60 -9.67
N HIS A 15 9.93 -5.84 -9.61
CA HIS A 15 8.96 -6.26 -8.60
C HIS A 15 9.52 -6.17 -7.18
N LEU A 16 10.76 -6.60 -6.96
CA LEU A 16 11.43 -6.46 -5.65
C LEU A 16 11.59 -4.99 -5.24
N ASN A 17 11.93 -4.11 -6.18
CA ASN A 17 11.98 -2.67 -5.92
C ASN A 17 10.60 -2.08 -5.59
N GLU A 18 9.55 -2.54 -6.26
CA GLU A 18 8.17 -2.14 -5.97
C GLU A 18 7.75 -2.55 -4.56
N LEU A 19 8.01 -3.81 -4.17
CA LEU A 19 7.77 -4.30 -2.81
C LEU A 19 8.56 -3.53 -1.76
N ALA A 20 9.83 -3.19 -2.03
CA ALA A 20 10.64 -2.39 -1.12
C ALA A 20 10.10 -0.96 -0.94
N ARG A 21 9.52 -0.36 -1.99
CA ARG A 21 8.84 0.94 -1.87
C ARG A 21 7.55 0.84 -1.09
N LEU A 22 6.72 -0.18 -1.33
CA LEU A 22 5.49 -0.41 -0.56
C LEU A 22 5.78 -0.61 0.92
N ARG A 23 6.85 -1.34 1.26
CA ARG A 23 7.28 -1.50 2.65
C ARG A 23 7.65 -0.18 3.30
N ARG A 24 8.40 0.69 2.60
CA ARG A 24 8.73 2.04 3.10
C ARG A 24 7.49 2.91 3.32
N VAL A 25 6.50 2.81 2.43
CA VAL A 25 5.22 3.51 2.61
C VAL A 25 4.50 3.00 3.86
N ARG A 26 4.46 1.68 4.06
CA ARG A 26 3.87 1.10 5.28
C ARG A 26 4.60 1.57 6.54
N ASP A 27 5.93 1.52 6.58
CA ASP A 27 6.74 2.00 7.71
C ASP A 27 6.47 3.49 8.00
N ARG A 28 6.33 4.28 6.93
CA ARG A 28 5.99 5.70 7.04
C ARG A 28 4.59 5.90 7.64
N ILE A 29 3.60 5.15 7.14
CA ILE A 29 2.25 5.15 7.71
C ILE A 29 2.28 4.75 9.18
N ASP A 30 3.02 3.71 9.54
CA ASP A 30 3.10 3.21 10.91
C ASP A 30 3.81 4.17 11.88
N ARG A 31 4.66 5.08 11.38
CA ARG A 31 5.27 6.14 12.19
C ARG A 31 4.41 7.40 12.24
N GLU A 32 3.84 7.79 11.11
CA GLU A 32 3.16 9.08 10.96
C GLU A 32 1.64 8.98 11.18
N TYR A 33 1.04 7.79 11.41
CA TYR A 33 -0.42 7.60 11.54
C TYR A 33 -1.12 8.52 12.56
N ALA A 34 -0.37 9.05 13.55
CA ALA A 34 -0.84 10.01 14.53
C ALA A 34 -1.10 11.42 13.95
N GLN A 35 -0.62 11.69 12.73
CA GLN A 35 -0.81 12.94 12.01
C GLN A 35 -1.89 12.79 10.92
N PRO A 36 -2.47 13.91 10.43
CA PRO A 36 -3.30 13.88 9.24
C PRO A 36 -2.48 13.37 8.05
N LEU A 37 -2.63 12.08 7.74
CA LEU A 37 -1.96 11.44 6.60
C LEU A 37 -2.69 11.75 5.30
N ASP A 38 -1.99 12.44 4.41
CA ASP A 38 -2.41 12.63 3.03
C ASP A 38 -1.82 11.52 2.15
N VAL A 39 -2.69 10.77 1.47
CA VAL A 39 -2.30 9.70 0.53
C VAL A 39 -1.43 10.27 -0.61
N VAL A 40 -1.64 11.52 -1.00
CA VAL A 40 -0.81 12.22 -2.00
C VAL A 40 0.60 12.47 -1.46
N ALA A 41 0.74 12.84 -0.18
CA ALA A 41 2.04 13.05 0.45
C ALA A 41 2.83 11.74 0.61
N LEU A 42 2.14 10.63 0.89
CA LEU A 42 2.73 9.28 0.91
C LEU A 42 3.21 8.86 -0.48
N ALA A 43 2.38 9.09 -1.50
CA ALA A 43 2.70 8.78 -2.89
C ALA A 43 3.92 9.59 -3.39
N ARG A 44 3.97 10.89 -3.07
CA ARG A 44 5.15 11.75 -3.32
C ARG A 44 6.40 11.22 -2.62
N GLY A 45 6.29 10.79 -1.36
CA GLY A 45 7.42 10.20 -0.63
C GLY A 45 7.93 8.88 -1.22
N ALA A 46 7.07 8.12 -1.89
CA ALA A 46 7.44 6.89 -2.59
C ALA A 46 7.91 7.13 -4.06
N GLY A 47 7.77 8.36 -4.56
CA GLY A 47 8.02 8.70 -5.96
C GLY A 47 7.08 7.96 -6.91
N MET A 48 5.82 7.75 -6.50
CA MET A 48 4.82 7.01 -7.26
C MET A 48 3.53 7.83 -7.39
N PRO A 49 2.77 7.68 -8.49
CA PRO A 49 1.45 8.27 -8.59
C PRO A 49 0.50 7.65 -7.54
N PRO A 50 -0.41 8.43 -6.94
CA PRO A 50 -1.29 7.95 -5.87
C PRO A 50 -2.24 6.82 -6.31
N GLY A 51 -2.66 6.81 -7.58
CA GLY A 51 -3.45 5.72 -8.16
C GLY A 51 -2.67 4.40 -8.24
N HIS A 52 -1.41 4.46 -8.69
CA HIS A 52 -0.53 3.29 -8.78
C HIS A 52 -0.23 2.73 -7.38
N LEU A 53 0.08 3.62 -6.43
CA LEU A 53 0.28 3.25 -5.03
C LEU A 53 -0.95 2.54 -4.46
N SER A 54 -2.15 3.10 -4.67
CA SER A 54 -3.38 2.53 -4.10
C SER A 54 -3.66 1.12 -4.61
N ARG A 55 -3.45 0.88 -5.91
CA ARG A 55 -3.62 -0.43 -6.53
C ARG A 55 -2.57 -1.43 -6.04
N GLN A 56 -1.30 -1.05 -6.04
CA GLN A 56 -0.19 -1.90 -5.59
C GLN A 56 -0.27 -2.23 -4.10
N PHE A 57 -0.64 -1.26 -3.27
CA PHE A 57 -0.80 -1.47 -1.83
C PHE A 57 -1.98 -2.41 -1.55
N ARG A 58 -3.08 -2.31 -2.30
CA ARG A 58 -4.20 -3.27 -2.21
C ARG A 58 -3.79 -4.68 -2.64
N LEU A 59 -3.00 -4.82 -3.70
CA LEU A 59 -2.51 -6.13 -4.13
C LEU A 59 -1.56 -6.77 -3.10
N ALA A 60 -0.72 -5.97 -2.43
CA ALA A 60 0.25 -6.46 -1.44
C ALA A 60 -0.34 -6.68 -0.04
N TYR A 61 -1.28 -5.84 0.41
CA TYR A 61 -1.79 -5.81 1.79
C TYR A 61 -3.30 -6.08 1.90
N GLY A 62 -4.00 -6.30 0.79
CA GLY A 62 -5.44 -6.60 0.75
C GLY A 62 -6.38 -5.41 0.95
N GLN A 63 -5.85 -4.21 1.23
CA GLN A 63 -6.65 -3.01 1.50
C GLN A 63 -5.99 -1.76 0.91
N SER A 64 -6.74 -0.67 0.72
CA SER A 64 -6.15 0.59 0.25
C SER A 64 -5.36 1.28 1.38
N PRO A 65 -4.39 2.17 1.06
CA PRO A 65 -3.63 2.92 2.06
C PRO A 65 -4.55 3.73 2.99
N TYR A 66 -5.64 4.29 2.44
CA TYR A 66 -6.63 5.04 3.20
C TYR A 66 -7.36 4.17 4.24
N ALA A 67 -7.83 2.99 3.84
CA ALA A 67 -8.48 2.04 4.74
C ALA A 67 -7.52 1.55 5.84
N TYR A 68 -6.24 1.35 5.50
CA TYR A 68 -5.21 0.95 6.45
C TYR A 68 -4.96 2.01 7.53
N VAL A 69 -4.84 3.28 7.15
CA VAL A 69 -4.68 4.40 8.10
C VAL A 69 -5.90 4.50 9.02
N MET A 70 -7.11 4.38 8.46
CA MET A 70 -8.35 4.43 9.23
C MET A 70 -8.44 3.30 10.26
N ALA A 71 -8.09 2.07 9.86
CA ALA A 71 -8.04 0.93 10.78
C ALA A 71 -6.99 1.15 11.90
N ARG A 72 -5.80 1.65 11.57
CA ARG A 72 -4.74 1.91 12.55
C ARG A 72 -5.08 3.03 13.54
N ARG A 73 -5.91 4.00 13.14
CA ARG A 73 -6.38 5.06 14.05
C ARG A 73 -7.33 4.51 15.11
N SER A 74 -8.34 3.72 14.73
CA SER A 74 -9.32 3.17 15.70
C SER A 74 -8.73 2.13 16.66
N GLU A 75 -7.71 1.38 16.23
CA GLU A 75 -7.07 0.36 17.07
C GLU A 75 -6.30 0.94 18.27
N ARG A 76 -5.85 2.21 18.22
CA ARG A 76 -5.11 2.83 19.33
C ARG A 76 -5.99 3.47 20.40
N ASP A 77 -7.24 3.81 20.06
CA ASP A 77 -8.29 4.18 21.03
C ASP A 77 -8.91 2.94 21.73
N GLY A 78 -8.25 1.77 21.60
CA GLY A 78 -8.53 0.59 22.41
C GLY A 78 -9.73 -0.26 21.99
N SER A 79 -10.37 0.01 20.84
CA SER A 79 -11.68 -0.57 20.53
C SER A 79 -11.88 -0.93 19.05
N ALA A 80 -11.15 -1.87 18.42
CA ALA A 80 -11.45 -2.22 17.01
C ALA A 80 -11.01 -3.61 16.46
N ALA A 81 -11.11 -4.70 17.22
CA ALA A 81 -10.85 -6.06 16.70
C ALA A 81 -11.84 -6.58 15.61
N LEU A 82 -12.70 -5.76 14.97
CA LEU A 82 -13.75 -6.24 14.03
C LEU A 82 -13.93 -5.42 12.74
N ALA A 83 -13.09 -4.44 12.41
CA ALA A 83 -13.33 -3.59 11.24
C ALA A 83 -12.84 -4.18 9.89
N ALA A 84 -11.95 -5.17 9.91
CA ALA A 84 -11.33 -5.70 8.68
C ALA A 84 -12.29 -6.50 7.78
N HIS A 85 -13.44 -6.95 8.29
CA HIS A 85 -14.38 -7.80 7.54
C HIS A 85 -15.36 -7.00 6.64
N LEU A 86 -15.75 -5.78 7.04
CA LEU A 86 -16.82 -5.04 6.37
C LEU A 86 -16.36 -4.25 5.12
N SER A 87 -15.06 -4.03 4.96
CA SER A 87 -14.53 -3.27 3.81
C SER A 87 -14.40 -4.10 2.52
N GLN A 88 -14.60 -5.43 2.56
CA GLN A 88 -14.55 -6.32 1.39
C GLN A 88 -15.85 -6.35 0.57
N LEU A 89 -16.98 -5.88 1.11
CA LEU A 89 -18.28 -5.97 0.44
C LEU A 89 -18.60 -4.77 -0.48
N GLY A 90 -17.78 -3.71 -0.50
CA GLY A 90 -18.12 -2.45 -1.17
C GLY A 90 -17.22 -2.00 -2.34
N CYS A 91 -16.19 -2.74 -2.72
CA CYS A 91 -15.26 -2.32 -3.79
C CYS A 91 -15.01 -3.40 -4.85
N ASN A 92 -16.09 -4.00 -5.37
CA ASN A 92 -16.10 -4.41 -6.77
C ASN A 92 -16.02 -3.13 -7.59
N HIS A 93 -14.89 -2.85 -8.23
CA HIS A 93 -14.81 -1.85 -9.28
C HIS A 93 -14.10 -2.53 -10.44
N ASP A 94 -14.91 -2.76 -11.48
CA ASP A 94 -14.61 -3.02 -12.90
C ASP A 94 -13.13 -2.92 -13.32
#